data_AF-A0A915IRP5-F1
#
_entry.id   AF-A0A915IRP5-F1
#
_cell.length_a   1.000
_cell.length_b   1.000
_cell.length_c   1.000
_cell.angle_alpha   90.00
_cell.angle_beta   90.00
_cell.angle_gamma   90.00
#
_symmetry.space_group_name_H-M   'P 1'
#
loop_
_entity.id
_entity.type
_entity.pdbx_description
1 polymer ?
#
loop_
_entity_poly.entity_id
_entity_poly.type
_entity_poly.pdbx_seq_one_letter_code
_entity_poly.pdbx_strand_id
1 'polypeptide(L)'
;MLTADQSPIDGCDKWPSESAQLRQRQLLTIIDSLQGQDLWDEDATFLAGDFNCSLNKKKFLEDQMKSNHAALTENDTLSNAPKMEAGNLNGKKIFSLNAKKFDLLDMHDWLFNTCNGQLVRKYDQEWSDLKNNGHGLVTEHQIYFPPNWPLDYDRKAGKDFYPRTQCPAWRSRILTNQKAWDMMHKNSFSGSSVYYGIIGKNMDIGEHKCLIKPNLRLS
;
A
#
# COMPACT_ATOMS: atom_id res chain seq x y z
N MET A 1 12.90 -3.96 10.51
CA MET A 1 11.66 -3.33 10.05
C MET A 1 12.03 -2.33 8.97
N LEU A 2 11.34 -2.31 7.82
CA LEU A 2 11.62 -1.36 6.75
C LEU A 2 11.17 0.06 7.15
N THR A 3 11.83 1.09 6.62
CA THR A 3 11.63 2.49 7.02
C THR A 3 10.23 2.99 6.69
N ALA A 4 9.37 3.31 7.66
CA ALA A 4 8.06 3.91 7.38
C ALA A 4 8.14 5.41 7.01
N ASP A 5 7.10 5.92 6.36
CA ASP A 5 6.87 7.38 6.30
C ASP A 5 6.64 7.90 7.73
N GLN A 6 7.19 9.05 8.08
CA GLN A 6 7.13 9.62 9.42
C GLN A 6 5.86 10.44 9.64
N SER A 7 5.27 10.94 8.55
CA SER A 7 4.09 11.78 8.56
C SER A 7 3.17 11.44 7.38
N PRO A 8 1.85 11.65 7.52
CA PRO A 8 0.90 11.45 6.43
C PRO A 8 1.16 12.36 5.23
N ILE A 9 1.81 13.52 5.45
CA ILE A 9 2.14 14.48 4.40
C ILE A 9 3.40 14.10 3.61
N ASP A 10 4.21 13.15 4.10
CA ASP A 10 5.46 12.76 3.46
C ASP A 10 5.21 12.23 2.06
N GLY A 11 5.81 12.85 1.05
CA GLY A 11 5.64 12.43 -0.33
C GLY A 11 4.33 12.87 -1.00
N CYS A 12 3.63 13.85 -0.41
CA CYS A 12 2.56 14.59 -1.09
C CYS A 12 3.10 15.60 -2.12
N ASP A 13 4.31 16.12 -1.93
CA ASP A 13 4.98 17.10 -2.80
C ASP A 13 6.05 16.48 -3.74
N LYS A 14 6.64 15.36 -3.30
CA LYS A 14 7.66 14.59 -4.01
C LYS A 14 7.35 13.09 -3.98
N TRP A 15 7.45 12.42 -5.12
CA TRP A 15 7.33 10.96 -5.19
C TRP A 15 8.54 10.36 -5.92
N PRO A 16 9.08 9.21 -5.46
CA PRO A 16 8.80 8.56 -4.17
C PRO A 16 9.29 9.38 -2.97
N SER A 17 8.71 9.15 -1.78
CA SER A 17 9.19 9.75 -0.53
C SER A 17 10.62 9.28 -0.21
N GLU A 18 11.35 10.01 0.64
CA GLU A 18 12.71 9.59 1.05
C GLU A 18 12.67 8.24 1.78
N SER A 19 11.67 8.04 2.65
CA SER A 19 11.43 6.76 3.30
C SER A 19 11.15 5.65 2.28
N ALA A 20 10.34 5.90 1.24
CA ALA A 20 10.09 4.92 0.17
C ALA A 20 11.38 4.53 -0.58
N GLN A 21 12.22 5.51 -0.92
CA GLN A 21 13.52 5.25 -1.55
C GLN A 21 14.46 4.45 -0.64
N LEU A 22 14.41 4.69 0.68
CA LEU A 22 15.21 3.94 1.64
C LEU A 22 14.68 2.51 1.82
N ARG A 23 13.35 2.31 1.88
CA ARG A 23 12.73 0.97 1.91
C ARG A 23 13.12 0.15 0.69
N GLN A 24 13.05 0.75 -0.50
CA GLN A 24 13.46 0.10 -1.75
C GLN A 24 14.91 -0.38 -1.67
N ARG A 25 15.83 0.48 -1.24
CA ARG A 25 17.25 0.12 -1.06
C ARG A 25 17.44 -0.99 -0.02
N GLN A 26 16.78 -0.90 1.13
CA GLN A 26 16.83 -1.91 2.17
C GLN A 26 16.34 -3.28 1.68
N LEU A 27 15.26 -3.32 0.90
CA LEU A 27 14.75 -4.56 0.33
C LEU A 27 15.71 -5.17 -0.69
N LEU A 28 16.31 -4.36 -1.57
CA LEU A 28 17.33 -4.85 -2.51
C LEU A 28 18.55 -5.42 -1.77
N THR A 29 19.04 -4.74 -0.74
CA THR A 29 20.16 -5.25 0.09
C THR A 29 19.83 -6.59 0.76
N ILE A 30 18.58 -6.79 1.21
CA ILE A 30 18.14 -8.08 1.76
C ILE A 30 18.19 -9.16 0.68
N ILE A 31 17.67 -8.89 -0.52
CA ILE A 31 17.68 -9.85 -1.63
C ILE A 31 19.12 -10.19 -2.04
N ASP A 32 19.99 -9.19 -2.23
CA ASP A 32 21.40 -9.39 -2.57
C ASP A 32 22.13 -10.24 -1.53
N SER A 33 21.82 -10.03 -0.24
CA SER A 33 22.41 -10.80 0.86
C SER A 33 21.96 -12.26 0.86
N LEU A 34 20.69 -12.52 0.50
CA LEU A 34 20.15 -13.87 0.39
C LEU A 34 20.74 -14.61 -0.82
N GLN A 35 20.93 -13.90 -1.94
CA GLN A 35 21.61 -14.44 -3.14
C GLN A 35 23.07 -14.80 -2.85
N GLY A 36 23.80 -13.92 -2.15
CA GLY A 36 25.20 -14.17 -1.80
C GLY A 36 25.42 -15.34 -0.83
N GLN A 37 24.35 -15.90 -0.24
CA GLN A 37 24.38 -17.08 0.63
C GLN A 37 23.71 -18.31 -0.01
N ASP A 38 23.40 -18.26 -1.31
CA ASP A 38 22.67 -19.31 -2.05
C ASP A 38 21.28 -19.66 -1.47
N LEU A 39 20.70 -18.79 -0.64
CA LEU A 39 19.37 -18.99 -0.02
C LEU A 39 18.23 -18.51 -0.94
N TRP A 40 18.55 -17.77 -1.98
CA TRP A 40 17.54 -17.17 -2.85
C TRP A 40 17.04 -18.10 -3.94
N ASP A 41 17.91 -18.90 -4.56
CA ASP A 41 17.54 -19.73 -5.73
C ASP A 41 17.27 -21.20 -5.35
N GLU A 42 17.87 -21.69 -4.26
CA GLU A 42 17.74 -23.08 -3.81
C GLU A 42 16.47 -23.35 -3.00
N ASP A 43 15.86 -22.34 -2.37
CA ASP A 43 14.69 -22.53 -1.52
C ASP A 43 13.44 -21.85 -2.07
N ALA A 44 12.26 -22.33 -1.65
CA ALA A 44 11.01 -21.62 -1.90
C ALA A 44 10.88 -20.48 -0.88
N THR A 45 11.20 -19.25 -1.30
CA THR A 45 11.33 -18.12 -0.38
C THR A 45 10.12 -17.19 -0.44
N PHE A 46 9.60 -16.88 0.75
CA PHE A 46 8.54 -15.90 0.97
C PHE A 46 9.09 -14.74 1.79
N LEU A 47 8.94 -13.53 1.28
CA LEU A 47 9.21 -12.30 2.02
C LEU A 47 7.87 -11.69 2.42
N ALA A 48 7.60 -11.61 3.71
CA ALA A 48 6.42 -10.94 4.24
C ALA A 48 6.85 -9.68 4.99
N GLY A 49 6.26 -8.54 4.66
CA GLY A 49 6.64 -7.28 5.29
C GLY A 49 5.93 -6.07 4.73
N ASP A 50 6.21 -4.92 5.34
CA ASP A 50 5.70 -3.62 4.93
C ASP A 50 6.53 -3.06 3.77
N PHE A 51 6.34 -3.62 2.56
CA PHE A 51 7.10 -3.27 1.36
C PHE A 51 6.57 -2.04 0.61
N ASN A 52 5.49 -1.44 1.10
CA ASN A 52 4.90 -0.21 0.61
C ASN A 52 4.32 0.51 1.82
N CYS A 53 4.44 1.82 1.98
CA CYS A 53 3.80 2.50 3.12
C CYS A 53 2.71 3.50 2.70
N SER A 54 2.66 3.88 1.42
CA SER A 54 1.72 4.86 0.91
C SER A 54 1.49 4.69 -0.58
N LEU A 55 0.39 5.25 -1.09
CA LEU A 55 0.21 5.51 -2.52
C LEU A 55 1.18 6.60 -3.00
N ASN A 56 1.34 6.73 -4.33
CA ASN A 56 1.85 7.93 -4.98
C ASN A 56 0.93 9.12 -4.70
N LYS A 57 1.07 9.68 -3.49
CA LYS A 57 0.21 10.73 -2.93
C LYS A 57 0.26 11.97 -3.80
N LYS A 58 1.45 12.38 -4.26
CA LYS A 58 1.59 13.50 -5.20
C LYS A 58 0.65 13.36 -6.40
N LYS A 59 0.81 12.28 -7.18
CA LYS A 59 0.01 12.09 -8.39
C LYS A 59 -1.47 11.86 -8.08
N PHE A 60 -1.77 11.19 -6.96
CA PHE A 60 -3.13 10.97 -6.50
C PHE A 60 -3.85 12.27 -6.17
N LEU A 61 -3.23 13.15 -5.37
CA LEU A 61 -3.79 14.43 -4.97
C LEU A 61 -3.90 15.39 -6.15
N GLU A 62 -2.92 15.40 -7.06
CA GLU A 62 -3.00 16.13 -8.34
C GLU A 62 -4.23 15.70 -9.16
N ASP A 63 -4.49 14.40 -9.28
CA ASP A 63 -5.66 13.88 -9.99
C ASP A 63 -6.98 14.19 -9.26
N GLN A 64 -6.97 14.21 -7.92
CA GLN A 64 -8.14 14.65 -7.14
C GLN A 64 -8.44 16.13 -7.40
N MET A 65 -7.41 17.00 -7.42
CA MET A 65 -7.59 18.42 -7.72
C MET A 65 -8.12 18.62 -9.15
N LYS A 66 -7.51 17.92 -10.13
CA LYS A 66 -7.92 17.99 -11.54
C LYS A 66 -9.37 17.56 -11.74
N SER A 67 -9.77 16.43 -11.13
CA SER A 67 -11.12 15.87 -11.28
C SER A 67 -12.20 16.73 -10.62
N ASN A 68 -11.83 17.55 -9.63
CA ASN A 68 -12.74 18.41 -8.88
C ASN A 68 -12.66 19.89 -9.27
N HIS A 69 -11.90 20.25 -10.30
CA HIS A 69 -11.61 21.64 -10.67
C HIS A 69 -11.15 22.48 -9.46
N ALA A 70 -10.26 21.89 -8.67
CA ALA A 70 -9.74 22.46 -7.44
C ALA A 70 -8.28 22.90 -7.57
N ALA A 71 -7.88 23.80 -6.67
CA ALA A 71 -6.51 24.26 -6.53
C ALA A 71 -6.10 24.22 -5.06
N LEU A 72 -4.79 24.26 -4.80
CA LEU A 72 -4.25 24.38 -3.46
C LEU A 72 -4.66 25.73 -2.87
N THR A 73 -5.28 25.70 -1.69
CA THR A 73 -5.56 26.89 -0.88
C THR A 73 -4.52 27.08 0.21
N GLU A 74 -3.81 26.01 0.56
CA GLU A 74 -2.69 26.00 1.51
C GLU A 74 -1.67 24.97 1.03
N ASN A 75 -0.39 25.32 1.02
CA ASN A 75 0.69 24.39 0.66
C ASN A 75 1.99 24.78 1.36
N ASP A 76 2.08 24.41 2.62
CA ASP A 76 3.28 24.58 3.42
C ASP A 76 3.72 23.19 3.90
N THR A 77 4.53 22.50 3.09
CA THR A 77 5.03 21.15 3.45
C THR A 77 6.35 21.18 4.21
N LEU A 78 6.99 22.35 4.34
CA LEU A 78 8.36 22.49 4.85
C LEU A 78 8.44 23.17 6.22
N SER A 79 7.35 23.77 6.71
CA SER A 79 7.35 24.37 8.04
C SER A 79 7.27 23.34 9.18
N ASN A 80 7.40 23.84 10.41
CA ASN A 80 7.22 23.04 11.63
C ASN A 80 5.78 22.51 11.80
N ALA A 81 4.81 23.02 11.06
CA ALA A 81 3.41 22.61 11.11
C ALA A 81 2.90 22.35 9.69
N PRO A 82 3.41 21.30 9.01
CA PRO A 82 3.21 21.13 7.60
C PRO A 82 1.73 20.85 7.30
N LYS A 83 1.21 21.51 6.27
CA LYS A 83 -0.21 21.54 5.93
C LYS A 83 -0.41 21.69 4.42
N MET A 84 -1.38 20.94 3.91
CA MET A 84 -1.81 21.04 2.52
C MET A 84 -3.34 20.95 2.44
N GLU A 85 -3.97 21.93 1.81
CA GLU A 85 -5.42 21.97 1.59
C GLU A 85 -5.72 22.32 0.15
N ALA A 86 -6.78 21.72 -0.41
CA ALA A 86 -7.30 22.08 -1.72
C ALA A 86 -8.81 22.34 -1.65
N GLY A 87 -9.26 23.30 -2.45
CA GLY A 87 -10.67 23.66 -2.59
C GLY A 87 -11.02 23.99 -4.04
N ASN A 88 -12.29 23.82 -4.40
CA ASN A 88 -12.80 24.21 -5.71
C ASN A 88 -13.39 25.63 -5.70
N LEU A 89 -13.74 26.13 -6.89
CA LEU A 89 -14.30 27.47 -7.07
C LEU A 89 -15.63 27.70 -6.33
N ASN A 90 -16.34 26.63 -5.96
CA ASN A 90 -17.59 26.70 -5.19
C ASN A 90 -17.34 26.76 -3.67
N GLY A 91 -16.08 26.87 -3.23
CA GLY A 91 -15.69 26.87 -1.82
C GLY A 91 -15.73 25.49 -1.16
N LYS A 92 -15.99 24.41 -1.91
CA LYS A 92 -15.94 23.05 -1.38
C LYS A 92 -14.48 22.61 -1.23
N LYS A 93 -14.10 22.21 -0.02
CA LYS A 93 -12.80 21.58 0.24
C LYS A 93 -12.77 20.16 -0.32
N ILE A 94 -11.64 19.78 -0.92
CA ILE A 94 -11.41 18.46 -1.53
C ILE A 94 -10.57 17.57 -0.62
N PHE A 95 -9.53 18.13 0.00
CA PHE A 95 -8.75 17.42 1.02
C PHE A 95 -8.13 18.40 2.02
N SER A 96 -7.75 17.87 3.18
CA SER A 96 -7.01 18.58 4.23
C SER A 96 -6.01 17.62 4.87
N LEU A 97 -4.73 17.94 4.70
CA LEU A 97 -3.60 17.12 5.12
C LEU A 97 -2.72 17.90 6.07
N ASN A 98 -2.18 17.22 7.08
CA ASN A 98 -1.13 17.75 7.94
C ASN A 98 -0.29 16.59 8.54
N ALA A 99 0.63 16.92 9.45
CA ALA A 99 1.50 15.94 10.10
C ALA A 99 0.80 14.78 10.84
N LYS A 100 -0.51 14.86 11.08
CA LYS A 100 -1.30 13.84 11.81
C LYS A 100 -2.61 13.48 11.13
N LYS A 101 -2.88 14.05 9.95
CA LYS A 101 -4.18 13.94 9.28
C LYS A 101 -3.99 13.73 7.78
N PHE A 102 -4.70 12.75 7.24
CA PHE A 102 -4.88 12.51 5.82
C PHE A 102 -6.37 12.33 5.54
N ASP A 103 -7.03 13.39 5.10
CA ASP A 103 -8.49 13.42 4.95
C ASP A 103 -8.88 13.94 3.57
N LEU A 104 -9.55 13.07 2.80
CA LEU A 104 -10.13 13.39 1.50
C LEU A 104 -11.60 13.82 1.63
N LEU A 105 -12.02 14.12 2.87
CA LEU A 105 -13.34 14.62 3.21
C LEU A 105 -14.41 13.64 2.70
N ASP A 106 -15.40 14.13 1.95
CA ASP A 106 -16.51 13.33 1.42
C ASP A 106 -16.06 12.09 0.64
N MET A 107 -14.90 12.15 -0.01
CA MET A 107 -14.41 11.07 -0.87
C MET A 107 -13.64 9.99 -0.12
N HIS A 108 -13.23 10.23 1.14
CA HIS A 108 -12.34 9.31 1.86
C HIS A 108 -12.97 7.92 2.04
N ASP A 109 -14.16 7.87 2.65
CA ASP A 109 -14.84 6.59 2.88
C ASP A 109 -15.34 5.96 1.58
N TRP A 110 -15.73 6.78 0.59
CA TRP A 110 -16.15 6.25 -0.70
C TRP A 110 -15.00 5.55 -1.45
N LEU A 111 -13.83 6.20 -1.54
CA LEU A 111 -12.67 5.65 -2.24
C LEU A 111 -12.15 4.37 -1.56
N PHE A 112 -12.01 4.39 -0.24
CA PHE A 112 -11.34 3.30 0.48
C PHE A 112 -12.30 2.22 1.01
N ASN A 113 -13.45 2.58 1.59
CA ASN A 113 -14.43 1.59 2.05
C ASN A 113 -15.37 1.12 0.93
N THR A 114 -16.04 2.05 0.23
CA THR A 114 -17.11 1.67 -0.72
C THR A 114 -16.54 1.03 -1.99
N CYS A 115 -15.49 1.62 -2.55
CA CYS A 115 -14.82 1.12 -3.75
C CYS A 115 -13.65 0.17 -3.44
N ASN A 116 -13.43 -0.22 -2.18
CA ASN A 116 -12.31 -1.10 -1.77
C ASN A 116 -10.94 -0.63 -2.31
N GLY A 117 -10.73 0.69 -2.44
CA GLY A 117 -9.51 1.26 -3.01
C GLY A 117 -9.27 0.96 -4.51
N GLN A 118 -10.18 0.29 -5.23
CA GLN A 118 -9.93 -0.15 -6.61
C GLN A 118 -9.59 1.02 -7.55
N LEU A 119 -10.23 2.18 -7.36
CA LEU A 119 -10.00 3.38 -8.17
C LEU A 119 -8.64 4.06 -7.90
N VAL A 120 -8.03 3.77 -6.74
CA VAL A 120 -6.74 4.32 -6.34
C VAL A 120 -5.60 3.31 -6.48
N ARG A 121 -5.90 2.06 -6.89
CA ARG A 121 -4.92 1.00 -7.09
C ARG A 121 -3.80 1.40 -8.06
N LYS A 122 -4.10 2.22 -9.07
CA LYS A 122 -3.11 2.74 -10.03
C LYS A 122 -2.02 3.63 -9.40
N TYR A 123 -2.24 4.15 -8.19
CA TYR A 123 -1.25 4.93 -7.45
C TYR A 123 -0.39 4.05 -6.52
N ASP A 124 -0.64 2.74 -6.48
CA ASP A 124 0.18 1.79 -5.75
C ASP A 124 1.49 1.47 -6.49
N GLN A 125 2.44 2.39 -6.43
CA GLN A 125 3.59 2.41 -7.35
C GLN A 125 4.92 2.06 -6.69
N GLU A 126 5.04 2.11 -5.37
CA GLU A 126 6.31 1.84 -4.68
C GLU A 126 6.86 0.44 -5.02
N TRP A 127 5.96 -0.54 -5.08
CA TRP A 127 6.29 -1.89 -5.55
C TRP A 127 6.60 -1.96 -7.05
N SER A 128 5.85 -1.23 -7.89
CA SER A 128 6.06 -1.24 -9.34
C SER A 128 7.46 -0.75 -9.72
N ASP A 129 7.96 0.27 -9.02
CA ASP A 129 9.31 0.79 -9.19
C ASP A 129 10.36 -0.25 -8.79
N LEU A 130 10.14 -1.02 -7.72
CA LEU A 130 11.01 -2.14 -7.36
C LEU A 130 10.96 -3.26 -8.40
N LYS A 131 9.78 -3.65 -8.89
CA LYS A 131 9.66 -4.69 -9.91
C LYS A 131 10.45 -4.34 -11.18
N ASN A 132 10.41 -3.08 -11.59
CA ASN A 132 11.13 -2.58 -12.76
C ASN A 132 12.65 -2.49 -12.52
N ASN A 133 13.07 -2.00 -11.33
CA ASN A 133 14.49 -1.79 -11.02
C ASN A 133 15.21 -3.07 -10.54
N GLY A 134 14.47 -3.98 -9.91
CA GLY A 134 14.97 -5.23 -9.35
C GLY A 134 14.89 -6.41 -10.31
N HIS A 135 14.86 -6.16 -11.63
CA HIS A 135 14.99 -7.17 -12.70
C HIS A 135 14.09 -8.43 -12.55
N GLY A 136 12.92 -8.32 -11.92
CA GLY A 136 12.02 -9.47 -11.72
C GLY A 136 12.49 -10.50 -10.69
N LEU A 137 13.40 -10.13 -9.78
CA LEU A 137 13.91 -11.02 -8.72
C LEU A 137 12.81 -11.54 -7.78
N VAL A 138 11.74 -10.75 -7.60
CA VAL A 138 10.61 -11.04 -6.73
C VAL A 138 9.29 -10.88 -7.49
N THR A 139 8.32 -11.72 -7.14
CA THR A 139 6.96 -11.75 -7.69
C THR A 139 5.94 -11.51 -6.59
N GLU A 140 4.82 -10.91 -6.93
CA GLU A 140 3.68 -10.73 -6.02
C GLU A 140 2.43 -11.26 -6.71
N HIS A 141 1.58 -11.97 -5.96
CA HIS A 141 0.28 -12.39 -6.45
C HIS A 141 -0.62 -11.19 -6.71
N GLN A 142 -1.54 -11.34 -7.67
CA GLN A 142 -2.47 -10.27 -7.99
C GLN A 142 -3.31 -9.88 -6.76
N ILE A 143 -3.28 -8.60 -6.41
CA ILE A 143 -4.04 -8.03 -5.28
C ILE A 143 -5.47 -7.73 -5.76
N TYR A 144 -6.44 -8.34 -5.06
CA TYR A 144 -7.89 -8.08 -5.23
C TYR A 144 -8.56 -7.56 -3.96
N PHE A 145 -7.83 -7.53 -2.84
CA PHE A 145 -8.32 -7.06 -1.56
C PHE A 145 -8.14 -5.53 -1.42
N PRO A 146 -8.90 -4.85 -0.55
CA PRO A 146 -8.76 -3.42 -0.32
C PRO A 146 -7.43 -3.07 0.37
N PRO A 147 -7.08 -1.77 0.52
CA PRO A 147 -5.92 -1.37 1.31
C PRO A 147 -5.93 -2.04 2.69
N ASN A 148 -4.79 -2.60 3.10
CA ASN A 148 -4.70 -3.35 4.35
C ASN A 148 -4.15 -2.54 5.51
N TRP A 149 -3.81 -1.25 5.28
CA TRP A 149 -3.39 -0.35 6.33
C TRP A 149 -3.61 1.13 5.94
N PRO A 150 -4.01 2.01 6.88
CA PRO A 150 -4.51 1.65 8.20
C PRO A 150 -5.93 1.09 8.06
N LEU A 151 -6.26 -0.01 8.73
CA LEU A 151 -7.59 -0.60 8.71
C LEU A 151 -8.00 -0.88 10.15
N ASP A 152 -8.95 -0.11 10.66
CA ASP A 152 -9.42 -0.17 12.04
C ASP A 152 -10.84 -0.76 12.09
N TYR A 153 -11.30 -1.16 13.28
CA TYR A 153 -12.58 -1.82 13.49
C TYR A 153 -13.49 -1.02 14.42
N ASP A 154 -14.65 -0.60 13.90
CA ASP A 154 -15.68 0.02 14.73
C ASP A 154 -16.50 -1.07 15.43
N ARG A 155 -16.21 -1.30 16.72
CA ARG A 155 -16.93 -2.26 17.56
C ARG A 155 -18.43 -1.99 17.66
N LYS A 156 -18.87 -0.73 17.54
CA LYS A 156 -20.30 -0.38 17.64
C LYS A 156 -21.01 -0.66 16.32
N ALA A 157 -20.39 -0.33 15.20
CA ALA A 157 -20.96 -0.55 13.87
C ALA A 157 -20.70 -1.97 13.33
N GLY A 158 -19.82 -2.74 13.97
CA GLY A 158 -19.48 -4.10 13.57
C GLY A 158 -18.76 -4.18 12.22
N LYS A 159 -18.02 -3.15 11.82
CA LYS A 159 -17.42 -3.03 10.48
C LYS A 159 -16.04 -2.39 10.51
N ASP A 160 -15.19 -2.77 9.55
CA ASP A 160 -13.92 -2.10 9.33
C ASP A 160 -14.10 -0.67 8.78
N PHE A 161 -13.16 0.22 9.06
CA PHE A 161 -13.09 1.58 8.50
C PHE A 161 -11.63 2.06 8.34
N TYR A 162 -11.44 3.08 7.49
CA TYR A 162 -10.14 3.72 7.29
C TYR A 162 -10.05 5.00 8.13
N PRO A 163 -9.13 5.08 9.12
CA PRO A 163 -8.94 6.29 9.89
C PRO A 163 -8.29 7.38 9.02
N ARG A 164 -8.68 8.63 9.28
CA ARG A 164 -8.19 9.83 8.57
C ARG A 164 -6.85 10.33 9.08
N THR A 165 -6.10 9.47 9.76
CA THR A 165 -4.80 9.81 10.34
C THR A 165 -3.65 9.50 9.40
N GLN A 166 -3.82 8.59 8.45
CA GLN A 166 -2.82 8.23 7.43
C GLN A 166 -3.48 7.87 6.10
N CYS A 167 -2.69 7.85 5.02
CA CYS A 167 -3.16 7.47 3.70
C CYS A 167 -3.33 5.94 3.62
N PRO A 168 -4.53 5.42 3.29
CA PRO A 168 -4.69 3.99 3.07
C PRO A 168 -3.90 3.46 1.89
N ALA A 169 -3.19 2.36 2.12
CA ALA A 169 -2.33 1.68 1.15
C ALA A 169 -2.31 0.16 1.34
N TRP A 170 -1.76 -0.54 0.36
CA TRP A 170 -1.45 -1.97 0.46
C TRP A 170 -0.06 -2.10 1.08
N ARG A 171 -0.01 -1.98 2.39
CA ARG A 171 1.25 -1.83 3.13
C ARG A 171 1.95 -3.17 3.31
N SER A 172 1.30 -4.08 4.01
CA SER A 172 1.82 -5.41 4.26
C SER A 172 1.63 -6.29 3.03
N ARG A 173 2.72 -6.86 2.52
CA ARG A 173 2.75 -7.62 1.28
C ARG A 173 3.54 -8.91 1.44
N ILE A 174 3.25 -9.85 0.56
CA ILE A 174 3.95 -11.12 0.47
C ILE A 174 4.53 -11.25 -0.93
N LEU A 175 5.86 -11.27 -0.98
CA LEU A 175 6.64 -11.41 -2.19
C LEU A 175 7.26 -12.82 -2.22
N THR A 176 7.45 -13.35 -3.42
CA THR A 176 8.01 -14.69 -3.63
C THR A 176 9.12 -14.67 -4.65
N ASN A 177 10.13 -15.51 -4.45
CA ASN A 177 11.07 -15.83 -5.53
C ASN A 177 10.39 -16.70 -6.61
N GLN A 178 11.10 -16.93 -7.72
CA GLN A 178 10.55 -17.72 -8.83
C GLN A 178 10.23 -19.17 -8.40
N LYS A 179 11.06 -19.79 -7.55
CA LYS A 179 10.85 -21.17 -7.09
C LYS A 179 9.57 -21.32 -6.28
N ALA A 180 9.30 -20.43 -5.34
CA ALA A 180 8.05 -20.42 -4.57
C ALA A 180 6.84 -20.16 -5.47
N TRP A 181 6.95 -19.23 -6.43
CA TRP A 181 5.92 -18.98 -7.43
C TRP A 181 5.59 -20.26 -8.22
N ASP A 182 6.60 -20.91 -8.79
CA ASP A 182 6.41 -22.12 -9.58
C ASP A 182 5.80 -23.25 -8.76
N MET A 183 6.26 -23.43 -7.51
CA MET A 183 5.71 -24.45 -6.60
C MET A 183 4.23 -24.23 -6.30
N MET A 184 3.80 -22.99 -6.07
CA MET A 184 2.39 -22.68 -5.83
C MET A 184 1.52 -22.90 -7.07
N HIS A 185 2.09 -22.77 -8.28
CA HIS A 185 1.34 -22.92 -9.53
C HIS A 185 1.48 -24.30 -10.19
N LYS A 186 2.40 -25.16 -9.71
CA LYS A 186 2.82 -26.43 -10.34
C LYS A 186 1.69 -27.42 -10.69
N ASN A 187 0.56 -27.38 -9.96
CA ASN A 187 -0.58 -28.28 -10.15
C ASN A 187 -1.91 -27.55 -10.42
N SER A 188 -1.83 -26.28 -10.82
CA SER A 188 -3.01 -25.40 -10.93
C SER A 188 -3.59 -25.43 -12.34
N PHE A 189 -4.38 -26.46 -12.66
CA PHE A 189 -5.17 -26.48 -13.90
C PHE A 189 -6.27 -25.39 -13.93
N SER A 190 -6.58 -24.78 -12.79
CA SER A 190 -7.43 -23.59 -12.69
C SER A 190 -6.68 -22.47 -11.98
N GLY A 191 -6.85 -21.22 -12.41
CA GLY A 191 -6.21 -20.02 -11.85
C GLY A 191 -6.65 -19.64 -10.42
N SER A 192 -7.04 -20.61 -9.59
CA SER A 192 -7.61 -20.42 -8.25
C SER A 192 -6.87 -21.17 -7.13
N SER A 193 -5.62 -21.57 -7.37
CA SER A 193 -4.84 -22.34 -6.39
C SER A 193 -4.30 -21.53 -5.22
N VAL A 194 -4.27 -20.21 -5.28
CA VAL A 194 -3.73 -19.37 -4.20
C VAL A 194 -4.71 -18.26 -3.87
N TYR A 195 -5.08 -18.18 -2.58
CA TYR A 195 -5.79 -17.03 -2.05
C TYR A 195 -4.77 -16.03 -1.49
N TYR A 196 -4.71 -14.83 -2.08
CA TYR A 196 -3.95 -13.70 -1.55
C TYR A 196 -4.92 -12.61 -1.15
N GLY A 197 -4.96 -12.27 0.14
CA GLY A 197 -6.12 -11.56 0.70
C GLY A 197 -5.92 -10.99 2.10
N ILE A 198 -7.05 -10.54 2.66
CA ILE A 198 -7.17 -10.05 4.03
C ILE A 198 -7.95 -11.06 4.86
N ILE A 199 -7.49 -11.39 6.06
CA ILE A 199 -8.23 -12.17 7.06
C ILE A 199 -8.95 -11.32 8.08
N GLY A 200 -9.97 -11.90 8.72
CA GLY A 200 -10.68 -11.22 9.81
C GLY A 200 -11.30 -9.90 9.39
N LYS A 201 -11.87 -9.87 8.17
CA LYS A 201 -12.70 -8.75 7.73
C LYS A 201 -13.86 -8.58 8.71
N ASN A 202 -14.09 -7.35 9.16
CA ASN A 202 -15.06 -7.01 10.20
C ASN A 202 -14.82 -7.75 11.53
N MET A 203 -13.57 -8.07 11.85
CA MET A 203 -13.16 -8.63 13.13
C MET A 203 -12.09 -7.75 13.78
N ASP A 204 -12.14 -7.66 15.10
CA ASP A 204 -11.13 -6.96 15.90
C ASP A 204 -9.94 -7.89 16.17
N ILE A 205 -9.09 -8.06 15.15
CA ILE A 205 -7.87 -8.90 15.21
C ILE A 205 -6.58 -8.10 14.97
N GLY A 206 -6.67 -6.77 15.07
CA GLY A 206 -5.56 -5.83 14.82
C GLY A 206 -5.51 -5.28 13.40
N GLU A 207 -4.56 -4.36 13.17
CA GLU A 207 -4.45 -3.55 11.94
C GLU A 207 -3.78 -4.29 10.77
N HIS A 208 -2.99 -5.34 11.04
CA HIS A 208 -2.25 -6.08 10.02
C HIS A 208 -2.96 -7.39 9.69
N LYS A 209 -3.73 -7.38 8.60
CA LYS A 209 -4.63 -8.48 8.24
C LYS A 209 -4.27 -9.21 6.94
N CYS A 210 -3.12 -8.93 6.32
CA CYS A 210 -2.72 -9.53 5.03
C CYS A 210 -2.26 -10.98 5.19
N LEU A 211 -2.69 -11.89 4.29
CA LEU A 211 -2.15 -13.24 4.20
C LEU A 211 -2.13 -13.80 2.77
N ILE A 212 -1.34 -14.87 2.61
CA ILE A 212 -1.39 -15.77 1.45
C ILE A 212 -1.72 -17.18 1.95
N LYS A 213 -2.65 -17.86 1.28
CA LYS A 213 -3.03 -19.25 1.54
C LYS A 213 -2.95 -20.03 0.24
N PRO A 214 -1.87 -20.79 0.02
CA PRO A 214 -1.81 -21.70 -1.11
C PRO A 214 -2.71 -22.92 -0.83
N ASN A 215 -3.42 -23.41 -1.85
CA ASN A 215 -4.14 -24.69 -1.83
C ASN A 215 -3.14 -25.84 -1.99
N LEU A 216 -2.23 -25.98 -1.04
CA LEU A 216 -1.38 -27.16 -0.94
C LEU A 216 -2.21 -28.25 -0.26
N ARG A 217 -2.78 -29.16 -1.05
CA ARG A 217 -3.17 -30.46 -0.51
C ARG A 217 -1.87 -31.17 -0.16
N LEU A 218 -1.53 -31.21 1.13
CA LEU A 218 -0.53 -32.14 1.63
C LEU A 218 -1.12 -33.54 1.45
N SER A 219 -0.63 -34.25 0.43
CA SER A 219 -0.92 -35.65 0.17
C SER A 219 -0.26 -36.54 1.20
#